data_AF-A0A194QIB1-F1
#
_entry.id   AF-A0A194QIB1-F1
#
_cell.length_a   1.000
_cell.length_b   1.000
_cell.length_c   1.000
_cell.angle_alpha   90.00
_cell.angle_beta   90.00
_cell.angle_gamma   90.00
#
_symmetry.space_group_name_H-M   'P 1'
#
loop_
_entity.id
_entity.type
_entity.pdbx_description
1 polymer ?
#
loop_
_entity_poly.entity_id
_entity_poly.type
_entity_poly.pdbx_seq_one_letter_code
_entity_poly.pdbx_strand_id
1 'polypeptide(L)'
;MAEGKPPKVICVYNKKRIGYIGDRVMVAIKGQKKKGILVGLKQTQKVKVPKFDSNNIVLIDDNGTPLGTRIHVPIPTILRTILKERTHAKGADYTKLLAIATKFV
;
A
#
# COMPACT_ATOMS: atom_id res chain seq x y z
N MET A 1 -19.48 10.16 -16.22
CA MET A 1 -19.44 10.52 -14.79
C MET A 1 -18.86 9.36 -13.97
N ALA A 2 -17.56 9.40 -13.66
CA ALA A 2 -16.88 8.33 -12.89
C ALA A 2 -16.78 8.64 -11.37
N GLU A 3 -17.30 9.79 -10.93
CA GLU A 3 -17.13 10.28 -9.55
C GLU A 3 -17.99 9.56 -8.50
N GLY A 4 -18.99 8.79 -8.91
CA GLY A 4 -19.83 8.01 -7.99
C GLY A 4 -19.36 6.57 -7.71
N LYS A 5 -18.31 6.09 -8.38
CA LYS A 5 -17.85 4.70 -8.21
C LYS A 5 -16.72 4.63 -7.17
N PRO A 6 -16.80 3.72 -6.18
CA PRO A 6 -15.74 3.57 -5.20
C PRO A 6 -14.46 3.09 -5.88
N PRO A 7 -13.29 3.48 -5.37
CA PRO A 7 -12.01 3.05 -5.90
C PRO A 7 -11.84 1.54 -5.74
N LYS A 8 -11.36 0.87 -6.79
CA LYS A 8 -11.16 -0.58 -6.80
C LYS A 8 -9.75 -0.94 -7.27
N VAL A 9 -9.18 -1.96 -6.64
CA VAL A 9 -7.96 -2.60 -7.13
C VAL A 9 -8.28 -3.36 -8.41
N ILE A 10 -7.48 -3.13 -9.46
CA ILE A 10 -7.65 -3.76 -10.77
C ILE A 10 -6.53 -4.76 -11.09
N CYS A 11 -5.34 -4.59 -10.50
CA CYS A 11 -4.23 -5.52 -10.69
C CYS A 11 -3.35 -5.58 -9.44
N VAL A 12 -2.89 -6.77 -9.09
CA VAL A 12 -1.91 -7.01 -8.03
C VAL A 12 -0.60 -7.43 -8.69
N TYR A 13 0.50 -6.76 -8.37
CA TYR A 13 1.81 -7.04 -8.97
C TYR A 13 2.50 -8.25 -8.31
N ASN A 14 1.84 -9.41 -8.32
CA ASN A 14 2.45 -10.68 -7.95
C ASN A 14 1.98 -11.83 -8.84
N LYS A 15 2.71 -12.95 -8.80
CA LYS A 15 2.39 -14.13 -9.61
C LYS A 15 1.09 -14.85 -9.18
N LYS A 16 0.75 -14.81 -7.88
CA LYS A 16 -0.39 -15.51 -7.28
C LYS A 16 -1.73 -14.74 -7.42
N ARG A 17 -1.70 -13.48 -7.87
CA ARG A 17 -2.82 -12.53 -7.93
C ARG A 17 -3.55 -12.29 -6.58
N ILE A 18 -2.91 -12.57 -5.45
CA ILE A 18 -3.44 -12.34 -4.09
C ILE A 18 -2.63 -11.23 -3.41
N GLY A 19 -3.27 -10.15 -2.97
CA GLY A 19 -2.56 -9.02 -2.34
C GLY A 19 -2.27 -9.23 -0.85
N TYR A 20 -1.01 -9.07 -0.45
CA TYR A 20 -0.59 -9.03 0.96
C TYR A 20 -0.03 -7.66 1.35
N ILE A 21 0.20 -7.44 2.65
CA ILE A 21 0.76 -6.19 3.17
C ILE A 21 2.12 -5.93 2.50
N GLY A 22 2.31 -4.71 1.99
CA GLY A 22 3.52 -4.29 1.29
C GLY A 22 3.54 -4.59 -0.20
N ASP A 23 2.53 -5.27 -0.74
CA ASP A 23 2.42 -5.51 -2.17
C ASP A 23 1.97 -4.27 -2.94
N ARG A 24 2.55 -4.10 -4.12
CA ARG A 24 2.15 -3.07 -5.07
C ARG A 24 0.86 -3.50 -5.77
N VAL A 25 -0.06 -2.57 -5.90
CA VAL A 25 -1.34 -2.74 -6.59
C VAL A 25 -1.60 -1.59 -7.53
N MET A 26 -2.38 -1.85 -8.58
CA MET A 26 -2.95 -0.83 -9.44
C MET A 26 -4.41 -0.60 -9.05
N VAL A 27 -4.78 0.66 -8.85
CA VAL A 27 -6.10 1.09 -8.41
C VAL A 27 -6.71 2.00 -9.47
N ALA A 28 -7.98 1.78 -9.76
CA ALA A 28 -8.79 2.69 -10.56
C ALA A 28 -9.50 3.69 -9.63
N ILE A 29 -9.15 4.97 -9.73
CA ILE A 29 -9.73 6.06 -8.93
C ILE A 29 -10.21 7.14 -9.89
N LYS A 30 -11.51 7.48 -9.84
CA LYS A 30 -12.14 8.49 -10.73
C LYS A 30 -11.83 8.26 -12.23
N GLY A 31 -11.70 7.01 -12.67
CA GLY A 31 -11.37 6.67 -14.06
C GLY A 31 -9.88 6.75 -14.42
N GLN A 32 -9.01 7.09 -13.47
CA GLN A 32 -7.56 7.10 -13.65
C GLN A 32 -6.91 5.85 -13.05
N LYS A 33 -5.83 5.39 -13.69
CA LYS A 33 -4.97 4.34 -13.15
C LYS A 33 -3.91 4.97 -12.25
N LYS A 34 -3.87 4.55 -10.99
CA LYS A 34 -2.85 4.94 -10.02
C LYS A 34 -2.23 3.69 -9.41
N LYS A 35 -0.97 3.79 -8.99
CA LYS A 35 -0.30 2.73 -8.23
C LYS A 35 -0.50 2.98 -6.74
N GLY A 36 -0.45 1.90 -5.97
CA GLY A 36 -0.57 1.95 -4.52
C GLY A 36 0.13 0.79 -3.84
N ILE A 37 0.32 0.92 -2.54
CA ILE A 37 0.83 -0.13 -1.66
C ILE A 37 -0.26 -0.50 -0.66
N LEU A 38 -0.45 -1.79 -0.45
CA LEU A 38 -1.35 -2.31 0.58
C LEU A 38 -0.70 -2.13 1.97
N VAL A 39 -1.37 -1.36 2.82
CA VAL A 39 -0.87 -1.01 4.16
C VAL A 39 -1.66 -1.68 5.27
N GLY A 40 -2.97 -1.87 5.07
CA GLY A 40 -3.84 -2.57 6.01
C GLY A 40 -4.80 -3.48 5.27
N LEU A 41 -5.09 -4.64 5.85
CA LEU A 41 -5.92 -5.67 5.23
C LEU A 41 -6.87 -6.26 6.26
N LYS A 42 -8.10 -6.56 5.82
CA LYS A 42 -9.13 -7.23 6.62
C LYS A 42 -8.98 -8.75 6.68
N GLN A 43 -8.28 -9.34 5.71
CA GLN A 43 -8.06 -10.78 5.69
C GLN A 43 -7.20 -11.23 6.89
N THR A 44 -7.37 -12.49 7.30
CA THR A 44 -6.54 -13.11 8.34
C THR A 44 -5.08 -13.13 7.89
N GLN A 45 -4.21 -12.53 8.71
CA GLN A 45 -2.78 -12.46 8.47
C GLN A 45 -2.05 -13.56 9.24
N LYS A 46 -0.73 -13.62 9.06
CA LYS A 46 0.15 -14.47 9.87
C LYS A 46 0.11 -14.03 11.34
N VAL A 47 0.53 -14.93 12.23
CA VAL A 47 0.67 -14.64 13.66
C VAL A 47 1.61 -13.45 13.86
N LYS A 48 1.30 -12.57 14.83
CA LYS A 48 2.02 -11.31 15.12
C LYS A 48 1.95 -10.24 14.02
N VAL A 49 1.03 -10.37 13.06
CA VAL A 49 0.72 -9.30 12.07
C VAL A 49 -0.62 -8.66 12.43
N PRO A 50 -0.71 -7.32 12.50
CA PRO A 50 -1.97 -6.65 12.81
C PRO A 50 -3.02 -6.88 11.71
N LYS A 51 -4.26 -7.07 12.15
CA LYS A 51 -5.45 -7.14 11.30
C LYS A 51 -6.22 -5.84 11.43
N PHE A 52 -6.67 -5.28 10.31
CA PHE A 52 -7.47 -4.06 10.28
C PHE A 52 -8.91 -4.37 9.92
N ASP A 53 -9.85 -3.51 10.31
CA ASP A 53 -11.26 -3.68 9.91
C ASP A 53 -11.50 -3.28 8.45
N SER A 54 -10.67 -2.38 7.92
CA SER A 54 -10.70 -1.85 6.55
C SER A 54 -9.47 -2.24 5.73
N ASN A 55 -9.64 -2.31 4.41
CA ASN A 55 -8.51 -2.46 3.48
C ASN A 55 -7.94 -1.07 3.15
N ASN A 56 -6.71 -0.82 3.57
CA ASN A 56 -6.07 0.48 3.47
C ASN A 56 -4.96 0.45 2.41
N ILE A 57 -4.96 1.45 1.53
CA ILE A 57 -4.00 1.61 0.44
C ILE A 57 -3.39 3.00 0.50
N VAL A 58 -2.08 3.08 0.34
CA VAL A 58 -1.38 4.36 0.15
C VAL A 58 -1.01 4.50 -1.32
N LEU A 59 -1.35 5.62 -1.93
CA LEU A 59 -1.06 5.87 -3.34
C LEU A 59 0.39 6.25 -3.55
N ILE A 60 1.01 5.64 -4.55
CA ILE A 60 2.40 5.88 -4.92
C ILE A 60 2.50 6.23 -6.40
N ASP A 61 3.57 6.95 -6.72
CA ASP A 61 4.02 7.14 -8.08
C ASP A 61 4.84 5.93 -8.57
N ASP A 62 5.21 5.94 -9.84
CA ASP A 62 6.02 4.90 -10.48
C ASP A 62 7.40 4.73 -9.83
N ASN A 63 7.94 5.83 -9.30
CA ASN A 63 9.21 5.89 -8.58
C ASN A 63 9.10 5.44 -7.11
N GLY A 64 7.91 5.08 -6.62
CA GLY A 64 7.67 4.65 -5.24
C GLY A 64 7.49 5.79 -4.23
N THR A 65 7.58 7.05 -4.67
CA THR A 65 7.27 8.20 -3.82
C THR A 65 5.75 8.27 -3.57
N PRO A 66 5.30 8.49 -2.32
CA PRO A 66 3.87 8.64 -2.03
C PRO A 66 3.32 9.91 -2.66
N LEU A 67 2.09 9.83 -3.20
CA LEU A 67 1.40 11.00 -3.76
C LEU A 67 0.83 11.92 -2.65
N GLY A 68 0.56 11.36 -1.47
CA GLY A 68 0.07 12.10 -0.31
C GLY A 68 1.18 12.57 0.61
N THR A 69 0.90 13.59 1.43
CA THR A 69 1.86 14.23 2.34
C THR A 69 1.79 13.73 3.78
N ARG A 70 0.67 13.12 4.20
CA ARG A 70 0.44 12.62 5.58
C ARG A 70 -0.39 11.34 5.59
N ILE A 71 -0.02 10.38 6.44
CA ILE A 71 -0.81 9.17 6.70
C ILE A 71 -1.23 9.16 8.17
N HIS A 72 -2.53 9.33 8.41
CA HIS A 72 -3.13 9.35 9.75
C HIS A 72 -3.45 7.95 10.28
N VAL A 73 -3.70 7.00 9.37
CA VAL A 73 -4.01 5.61 9.73
C VAL A 73 -2.73 4.93 10.22
N PRO A 74 -2.77 4.13 11.30
CA PRO A 74 -1.61 3.40 11.78
C PRO A 74 -1.08 2.41 10.74
N ILE A 75 0.24 2.32 10.64
CA ILE A 75 0.96 1.45 9.70
C ILE A 75 1.60 0.27 10.45
N PRO A 76 1.50 -0.97 9.94
CA PRO A 76 2.23 -2.11 10.49
C PRO A 76 3.75 -1.90 10.54
N THR A 77 4.37 -2.15 11.69
CA THR A 77 5.85 -2.12 11.86
C THR A 77 6.57 -3.06 10.89
N ILE A 78 5.94 -4.17 10.52
CA ILE A 78 6.44 -5.17 9.57
C ILE A 78 6.71 -4.57 8.18
N LEU A 79 5.97 -3.53 7.79
CA LEU A 79 6.24 -2.83 6.52
C LEU A 79 7.63 -2.21 6.48
N ARG A 80 8.20 -1.86 7.62
CA ARG A 80 9.56 -1.31 7.69
C ARG A 80 10.60 -2.32 7.19
N THR A 81 10.43 -3.59 7.55
CA THR A 81 11.29 -4.69 7.09
C THR A 81 11.04 -5.00 5.61
N ILE A 82 9.78 -5.22 5.23
CA ILE A 82 9.40 -5.59 3.85
C ILE A 82 9.81 -4.52 2.85
N LEU A 83 9.56 -3.24 3.16
CA LEU A 83 9.87 -2.15 2.24
C LEU A 83 11.37 -1.87 2.15
N LYS A 84 12.14 -2.10 3.22
CA LYS A 84 13.61 -1.99 3.18
C LYS A 84 14.21 -3.04 2.23
N GLU A 85 13.77 -4.29 2.31
CA GLU A 85 14.20 -5.36 1.40
C GLU A 85 13.83 -5.05 -0.06
N ARG A 86 12.61 -4.54 -0.29
CA ARG A 86 12.11 -4.24 -1.64
C ARG A 86 12.68 -2.97 -2.27
N THR A 87 13.24 -2.05 -1.47
CA THR A 87 13.85 -0.81 -1.96
C THR A 87 15.10 -1.12 -2.79
N HIS A 88 15.96 -2.01 -2.31
CA HIS A 88 17.20 -2.39 -3.00
C HIS A 88 16.98 -3.21 -4.28
N ALA A 89 15.90 -3.98 -4.34
CA ALA A 89 15.68 -4.93 -5.44
C ALA A 89 15.07 -4.32 -6.72
N LYS A 90 14.42 -3.15 -6.65
CA LYS A 90 13.65 -2.59 -7.78
C LYS A 90 13.85 -1.08 -8.00
N GLY A 91 14.86 -0.46 -7.38
CA GLY A 91 15.20 0.95 -7.57
C GLY A 91 14.11 1.95 -7.18
N ALA A 92 13.15 1.53 -6.33
CA ALA A 92 12.04 2.39 -5.89
C ALA A 92 12.17 2.65 -4.39
N ASP A 93 12.26 3.91 -4.01
CA ASP A 93 12.51 4.34 -2.63
C ASP A 93 11.20 4.46 -1.83
N TYR A 94 10.97 3.50 -0.94
CA TYR A 94 9.80 3.48 -0.05
C TYR A 94 10.04 4.13 1.31
N THR A 95 11.25 4.62 1.55
CA THR A 95 11.63 5.33 2.78
C THR A 95 10.74 6.54 3.03
N LYS A 96 10.35 7.25 1.96
CA LYS A 96 9.44 8.41 2.02
C LYS A 96 8.05 8.04 2.53
N LEU A 97 7.54 6.84 2.22
CA LEU A 97 6.24 6.38 2.72
C LEU A 97 6.27 6.17 4.23
N LEU A 98 7.36 5.58 4.74
CA LEU A 98 7.55 5.36 6.17
C LEU A 98 7.76 6.69 6.93
N ALA A 99 8.43 7.67 6.31
CA ALA A 99 8.67 8.98 6.91
C ALA A 99 7.40 9.81 7.12
N ILE A 100 6.38 9.58 6.27
CA ILE A 100 5.11 10.30 6.28
C ILE A 100 4.08 9.70 7.26
N ALA A 101 4.34 8.49 7.77
CA ALA A 101 3.47 7.79 8.68
C ALA A 101 3.54 8.38 10.10
N THR A 102 2.37 8.60 10.71
CA THR A 102 2.29 9.21 12.05
C THR A 102 2.29 8.20 13.19
N LYS A 103 1.74 7.00 12.97
CA LYS A 103 1.59 5.95 13.99
C LYS A 103 1.98 4.59 13.43
N PHE A 104 2.61 3.77 14.27
CA PHE A 104 2.99 2.39 13.94
C PHE A 104 2.38 1.41 14.94
N VAL A 105 1.99 0.23 14.44
CA VAL A 105 1.39 -0.87 15.20
C VAL A 105 2.08 -2.19 14.87
#